data_AF-A0A4Q9MB60-F1
#
_entry.id   AF-A0A4Q9MB60-F1
#
_cell.length_a   1.000
_cell.length_b   1.000
_cell.length_c   1.000
_cell.angle_alpha   90.00
_cell.angle_beta   90.00
_cell.angle_gamma   90.00
#
_symmetry.space_group_name_H-M   'P 1'
#
loop_
_entity.id
_entity.type
_entity.pdbx_description
1 polymer ?
#
loop_
_entity_poly.entity_id
_entity_poly.type
_entity_poly.pdbx_seq_one_letter_code
_entity_poly.pdbx_strand_id
1 'polypeptide(L)'
;MSRDAPTISVAEYAGVVIDNYCEIAATALIIYESLIITSQEARYFWSGRLTGAAVLFYLNKYLVLLSFVYTMMGYIPGMSDRRCTHVVQTTFVIEMLVYLPWAAFSGMRAYALCRSRILSILIFCLSVVPIVVNWRRDARRQTSGTD
;
A
#
# COMPACT_ATOMS: atom_id res chain seq x y z
N MET A 1 -23.80 33.77 -7.93
CA MET A 1 -23.63 32.30 -7.81
C MET A 1 -22.14 32.04 -7.74
N SER A 2 -21.55 32.28 -6.56
CA SER A 2 -20.12 32.16 -6.31
C SER A 2 -19.81 30.68 -6.14
N ARG A 3 -18.93 30.12 -6.96
CA ARG A 3 -18.36 28.80 -6.72
C ARG A 3 -17.38 28.96 -5.56
N ASP A 4 -17.73 28.42 -4.40
CA ASP A 4 -16.81 28.31 -3.28
C ASP A 4 -15.63 27.43 -3.72
N ALA A 5 -14.52 28.06 -4.08
CA ALA A 5 -13.25 27.34 -4.21
C ALA A 5 -12.90 26.79 -2.82
N PRO A 6 -12.50 25.52 -2.68
CA PRO A 6 -12.15 24.95 -1.38
C PRO A 6 -10.96 25.72 -0.79
N THR A 7 -11.22 26.59 0.18
CA THR A 7 -10.19 27.27 0.96
C THR A 7 -9.66 26.31 2.02
N ILE A 8 -8.52 25.68 1.73
CA ILE A 8 -7.77 24.86 2.68
C ILE A 8 -7.14 25.80 3.72
N SER A 9 -7.28 25.48 5.01
CA SER A 9 -6.67 26.28 6.08
C SER A 9 -5.13 26.19 6.05
N VAL A 10 -4.43 27.24 6.49
CA VAL A 10 -2.94 27.23 6.54
C VAL A 10 -2.42 26.05 7.36
N ALA A 11 -3.13 25.67 8.42
CA ALA A 11 -2.78 24.51 9.26
C ALA A 11 -2.95 23.17 8.52
N GLU A 12 -4.01 23.02 7.73
CA GLU A 12 -4.25 21.81 6.92
C GLU A 12 -3.20 21.68 5.81
N TYR A 13 -2.89 22.78 5.12
CA TYR A 13 -1.82 22.80 4.12
C TYR A 13 -0.45 22.44 4.72
N ALA A 14 -0.10 23.00 5.87
CA ALA A 14 1.15 22.67 6.56
C ALA A 14 1.22 21.18 6.93
N GLY A 15 0.10 20.60 7.39
CA GLY A 15 0.00 19.17 7.68
C GLY A 15 0.29 18.31 6.45
N VAL A 16 -0.32 18.63 5.31
CA VAL A 16 -0.11 17.91 4.03
C VAL A 16 1.34 17.98 3.57
N VAL A 17 1.97 19.16 3.70
CA VAL A 17 3.38 19.33 3.31
C VAL A 17 4.31 18.48 4.19
N ILE A 18 4.08 18.46 5.51
CA ILE A 18 4.87 17.64 6.44
C ILE A 18 4.70 16.16 6.13
N ASP A 19 3.46 15.70 5.91
CA ASP A 19 3.14 14.33 5.57
C ASP A 19 3.88 13.86 4.31
N ASN A 20 3.84 14.66 3.24
CA ASN A 20 4.57 14.37 2.00
C ASN A 20 6.09 14.25 2.21
N TYR A 21 6.70 15.14 3.00
CA TYR A 21 8.14 15.04 3.28
C TYR A 21 8.49 13.77 4.08
N CYS A 22 7.66 13.44 5.08
CA CYS A 22 7.82 12.21 5.85
C CYS A 22 7.68 10.97 4.96
N GLU A 23 6.71 10.96 4.04
CA GLU A 23 6.49 9.85 3.11
C GLU A 23 7.66 9.67 2.14
N ILE A 24 8.18 10.76 1.57
CA ILE A 24 9.37 10.71 0.69
C ILE A 24 10.60 10.19 1.47
N ALA A 25 10.83 10.68 2.69
CA ALA A 25 11.96 10.24 3.52
C ALA A 25 11.85 8.75 3.89
N ALA A 26 10.66 8.31 4.32
CA ALA A 26 10.39 6.90 4.65
C ALA A 26 10.57 6.00 3.42
N THR A 27 10.07 6.43 2.27
CA THR A 27 10.19 5.71 1.00
C THR A 27 11.66 5.53 0.60
N ALA A 28 12.46 6.59 0.69
CA ALA A 28 13.89 6.54 0.37
C ALA A 28 14.63 5.53 1.26
N LEU A 29 14.34 5.53 2.57
CA LEU A 29 14.92 4.58 3.52
C LEU A 29 14.50 3.14 3.22
N ILE A 30 13.21 2.89 2.96
CA ILE A 30 12.68 1.56 2.67
C ILE A 30 13.30 1.00 1.38
N ILE A 31 13.41 1.82 0.33
CA ILE A 31 14.05 1.41 -0.92
C ILE A 31 15.52 1.07 -0.67
N TYR A 32 16.25 1.94 0.04
CA TYR A 32 17.66 1.74 0.35
C TYR A 32 17.90 0.44 1.14
N GLU A 33 17.17 0.25 2.24
CA GLU A 33 17.28 -0.94 3.08
C GLU A 33 16.89 -2.21 2.30
N SER A 34 15.83 -2.12 1.49
CA SER A 34 15.39 -3.23 0.66
C SER A 34 16.44 -3.64 -0.36
N LEU A 35 17.11 -2.71 -1.02
CA LEU A 35 18.16 -3.01 -2.01
C LEU A 35 19.36 -3.71 -1.36
N ILE A 36 19.81 -3.21 -0.20
CA ILE A 36 20.92 -3.83 0.55
C ILE A 36 20.57 -5.26 0.94
N ILE A 37 19.39 -5.46 1.53
CA ILE A 37 18.95 -6.77 2.00
C ILE A 37 18.73 -7.73 0.83
N THR A 38 18.18 -7.26 -0.30
CA THR A 38 17.95 -8.11 -1.50
C THR A 38 19.24 -8.71 -2.03
N SER A 39 20.35 -7.95 -2.03
CA SER A 39 21.65 -8.45 -2.50
C SER A 39 22.15 -9.64 -1.67
N GLN A 40 21.86 -9.64 -0.37
CA GLN A 40 22.24 -10.73 0.54
C GLN A 40 21.25 -11.89 0.43
N GLU A 41 19.95 -11.62 0.38
CA GLU A 41 18.89 -12.62 0.21
C GLU A 41 19.02 -13.41 -1.09
N ALA A 42 19.33 -12.74 -2.20
CA ALA A 42 19.55 -13.40 -3.48
C ALA A 42 20.68 -14.43 -3.39
N ARG A 43 21.72 -14.19 -2.58
CA ARG A 43 22.83 -15.14 -2.41
C ARG A 43 22.45 -16.37 -1.59
N TYR A 44 21.57 -16.22 -0.60
CA TYR A 44 21.17 -17.32 0.30
C TYR A 44 19.96 -18.11 -0.22
N PHE A 45 19.05 -17.48 -0.96
CA PHE A 45 17.84 -18.15 -1.45
C PHE A 45 18.01 -18.83 -2.80
N TRP A 46 18.92 -18.38 -3.65
CA TRP A 46 19.15 -19.03 -4.96
C TRP A 46 19.76 -20.44 -4.83
N SER A 47 20.28 -20.80 -3.65
CA SER A 47 20.80 -22.13 -3.34
C SER A 47 19.83 -23.01 -2.53
N GLY A 48 18.63 -22.51 -2.16
CA GLY A 48 17.69 -23.16 -1.24
C GLY A 48 16.33 -23.56 -1.83
N ARG A 49 15.51 -24.29 -1.05
CA ARG A 49 14.13 -24.68 -1.42
C ARG A 49 13.17 -23.50 -1.21
N LEU A 50 12.45 -23.11 -2.26
CA LEU A 50 11.35 -22.14 -2.18
C LEU A 50 10.22 -22.71 -1.29
N THR A 51 9.98 -22.09 -0.15
CA THR A 51 8.85 -22.39 0.75
C THR A 51 7.71 -21.39 0.55
N GLY A 52 6.47 -21.76 0.90
CA GLY A 52 5.32 -20.86 0.79
C GLY A 52 5.49 -19.56 1.59
N ALA A 53 6.16 -19.61 2.75
CA ALA A 53 6.49 -18.43 3.55
C ALA A 53 7.51 -17.52 2.85
N ALA A 54 8.49 -18.10 2.15
CA ALA A 54 9.45 -17.33 1.35
C ALA A 54 8.76 -16.61 0.18
N VAL A 55 7.83 -17.28 -0.52
CA VAL A 55 7.04 -16.65 -1.59
C VAL A 55 6.23 -15.49 -1.05
N LEU A 56 5.55 -15.67 0.10
CA LEU A 56 4.76 -14.60 0.71
C LEU A 56 5.62 -13.41 1.14
N PHE A 57 6.81 -13.68 1.67
CA PHE A 57 7.78 -12.64 2.04
C PHE A 57 8.22 -11.82 0.82
N TYR A 58 8.61 -12.48 -0.28
CA TYR A 58 8.98 -11.78 -1.50
C TYR A 58 7.80 -11.02 -2.11
N LEU A 59 6.61 -11.62 -2.14
CA LEU A 59 5.41 -10.95 -2.63
C LEU A 59 5.13 -9.67 -1.84
N ASN A 60 5.18 -9.73 -0.50
CA ASN A 60 5.05 -8.55 0.36
C ASN A 60 6.11 -7.49 0.02
N LYS A 61 7.37 -7.88 -0.03
CA LYS A 61 8.50 -6.98 -0.27
C LYS A 61 8.38 -6.25 -1.63
N TYR A 62 8.13 -6.99 -2.70
CA TYR A 62 8.04 -6.40 -4.04
C TYR A 62 6.77 -5.58 -4.24
N LEU A 63 5.64 -5.98 -3.67
CA LEU A 63 4.41 -5.19 -3.72
C LEU A 63 4.55 -3.86 -2.96
N VAL A 64 5.17 -3.89 -1.78
CA VAL A 64 5.45 -2.69 -0.99
C VAL A 64 6.40 -1.75 -1.75
N LEU A 65 7.50 -2.28 -2.30
CA LEU A 65 8.41 -1.49 -3.15
C LEU A 65 7.70 -0.89 -4.36
N LEU A 66 6.84 -1.67 -5.03
CA LEU A 66 6.07 -1.19 -6.18
C LEU A 66 5.12 -0.06 -5.77
N SER A 67 4.45 -0.18 -4.62
CA SER A 67 3.56 0.85 -4.08
C SER A 67 4.31 2.17 -3.92
N PHE A 68 5.47 2.12 -3.27
CA PHE A 68 6.30 3.30 -3.04
C PHE A 68 6.82 3.95 -4.31
N VAL A 69 7.20 3.16 -5.32
CA VAL A 69 7.59 3.70 -6.63
C VAL A 69 6.44 4.45 -7.29
N TYR A 70 5.22 3.93 -7.23
CA TYR A 70 4.04 4.60 -7.78
C TYR A 70 3.63 5.85 -7.00
N THR A 71 3.77 5.85 -5.66
CA THR A 71 3.60 7.06 -4.86
C THR A 71 4.59 8.15 -5.29
N MET A 72 5.86 7.81 -5.49
CA MET A 72 6.88 8.77 -5.96
C MET A 72 6.53 9.38 -7.32
N MET A 73 5.91 8.61 -8.22
CA MET A 73 5.44 9.11 -9.51
C MET A 73 4.32 10.14 -9.38
N GLY A 74 3.51 10.05 -8.32
CA GLY A 74 2.45 11.01 -8.01
C GLY A 74 2.96 12.40 -7.65
N TYR A 75 4.20 12.52 -7.17
CA TYR A 75 4.80 13.80 -6.79
C TYR A 75 5.49 14.54 -7.95
N ILE A 76 5.53 13.96 -9.15
CA ILE A 76 6.23 14.57 -10.30
C ILE A 76 5.38 15.72 -10.86
N PRO A 77 5.85 16.98 -10.77
CA PRO A 77 5.13 18.12 -11.34
C PRO A 77 5.14 18.06 -12.87
N GLY A 78 4.06 18.52 -13.51
CA GLY A 78 3.95 18.56 -14.98
C GLY A 78 3.41 17.27 -15.63
N MET A 79 2.86 16.35 -14.86
CA MET A 79 2.18 15.18 -15.40
C MET A 79 0.85 15.55 -16.06
N SER A 80 0.52 14.90 -17.18
CA SER A 80 -0.79 15.07 -17.85
C SER A 80 -1.91 14.49 -16.98
N ASP A 81 -3.08 15.14 -16.97
CA ASP A 81 -4.26 14.73 -16.19
C ASP A 81 -4.59 13.23 -16.36
N ARG A 82 -4.59 12.72 -17.60
CA ARG A 82 -4.83 11.31 -17.89
C ARG A 82 -3.80 10.38 -17.24
N ARG A 83 -2.52 10.77 -17.22
CA ARG A 83 -1.46 9.99 -16.56
C ARG A 83 -1.61 10.05 -15.04
N CYS A 84 -2.00 11.20 -14.50
CA CYS A 84 -2.29 11.37 -13.08
C CYS A 84 -3.41 10.41 -12.63
N THR A 85 -4.53 10.35 -13.37
CA THR A 85 -5.62 9.41 -13.08
C THR A 85 -5.16 7.95 -13.10
N HIS A 86 -4.37 7.57 -14.11
CA HIS A 86 -3.82 6.21 -14.20
C HIS A 86 -2.87 5.88 -13.05
N VAL A 87 -2.00 6.82 -12.65
CA VAL A 87 -1.09 6.64 -11.52
C VAL A 87 -1.90 6.44 -10.24
N VAL A 88 -2.85 7.32 -9.95
CA VAL A 88 -3.70 7.23 -8.75
C VAL A 88 -4.49 5.92 -8.70
N GLN A 89 -5.12 5.51 -9.80
CA GLN A 89 -5.84 4.24 -9.87
C GLN A 89 -4.90 3.05 -9.64
N THR A 90 -3.71 3.08 -10.22
CA THR A 90 -2.75 1.98 -10.09
C THR A 90 -2.20 1.88 -8.68
N THR A 91 -1.88 3.01 -8.04
CA THR A 91 -1.48 3.07 -6.62
C THR A 91 -2.52 2.38 -5.75
N PHE A 92 -3.80 2.71 -5.94
CA PHE A 92 -4.88 2.12 -5.16
C PHE A 92 -4.99 0.59 -5.34
N VAL A 93 -4.84 0.10 -6.58
CA VAL A 93 -4.83 -1.35 -6.86
C VAL A 93 -3.63 -2.03 -6.21
N ILE A 94 -2.45 -1.41 -6.24
CA ILE A 94 -1.24 -1.97 -5.63
C ILE A 94 -1.40 -2.03 -4.10
N GLU A 95 -1.94 -0.99 -3.47
CA GLU A 95 -2.22 -0.99 -2.03
C GLU A 95 -3.15 -2.14 -1.63
N MET A 96 -4.21 -2.39 -2.42
CA MET A 96 -5.11 -3.53 -2.21
C MET A 96 -4.38 -4.87 -2.29
N LEU A 97 -3.39 -4.99 -3.18
CA LEU A 97 -2.55 -6.18 -3.29
C LEU A 97 -1.59 -6.33 -2.10
N VAL A 98 -1.03 -5.23 -1.58
CA VAL A 98 -0.14 -5.22 -0.39
C VAL A 98 -0.87 -5.75 0.86
N TYR A 99 -2.17 -5.51 0.96
CA TYR A 99 -2.98 -6.03 2.06
C TYR A 99 -3.07 -7.56 2.10
N LEU A 100 -2.97 -8.25 0.95
CA LEU A 100 -3.08 -9.72 0.89
C LEU A 100 -1.95 -10.41 1.68
N PRO A 101 -0.67 -10.08 1.46
CA PRO A 101 0.40 -10.55 2.32
C PRO A 101 0.22 -10.19 3.80
N TRP A 102 -0.24 -8.97 4.12
CA TRP A 102 -0.42 -8.54 5.51
C TRP A 102 -1.50 -9.37 6.22
N ALA A 103 -2.64 -9.58 5.57
CA ALA A 103 -3.70 -10.43 6.08
C ALA A 103 -3.22 -11.88 6.24
N ALA A 104 -2.47 -12.40 5.26
CA ALA A 104 -1.89 -13.74 5.33
C ALA A 104 -0.89 -13.89 6.49
N PHE A 105 0.00 -12.91 6.71
CA PHE A 105 0.90 -12.90 7.87
C PHE A 105 0.15 -12.85 9.20
N SER A 106 -0.89 -12.02 9.29
CA SER A 106 -1.77 -11.95 10.47
C SER A 106 -2.42 -13.31 10.75
N GLY A 107 -3.00 -13.94 9.73
CA GLY A 107 -3.61 -15.27 9.83
C GLY A 107 -2.61 -16.36 10.23
N MET A 108 -1.40 -16.37 9.65
CA MET A 108 -0.35 -17.34 10.00
C MET A 108 0.12 -17.18 11.44
N ARG A 109 0.31 -15.93 11.90
CA ARG A 109 0.69 -15.65 13.30
C ARG A 109 -0.39 -16.14 14.26
N ALA A 110 -1.66 -15.88 13.95
CA ALA A 110 -2.76 -16.38 14.76
C ALA A 110 -2.86 -17.91 14.76
N TYR A 111 -2.63 -18.55 13.62
CA TYR A 111 -2.59 -20.01 13.52
C TYR A 111 -1.45 -20.61 14.36
N ALA A 112 -0.28 -19.97 14.36
CA ALA A 112 0.87 -20.39 15.15
C ALA A 112 0.59 -20.29 16.67
N LEU A 113 -0.06 -19.23 17.13
CA LEU A 113 -0.38 -19.02 18.54
C LEU A 113 -1.55 -19.88 19.03
N CYS A 114 -2.64 -19.92 18.26
CA CYS A 114 -3.91 -20.51 18.72
C CYS A 114 -4.11 -21.95 18.24
N ARG A 115 -3.26 -22.45 17.34
CA ARG A 115 -3.33 -23.77 16.69
C ARG A 115 -4.71 -24.09 16.09
N SER A 116 -5.54 -23.08 15.82
CA SER A 116 -6.90 -23.25 15.33
C SER A 116 -7.06 -22.58 13.96
N ARG A 117 -7.48 -23.37 12.96
CA ARG A 117 -7.66 -22.87 11.58
C ARG A 117 -8.83 -21.88 11.48
N ILE A 118 -9.87 -22.07 12.29
CA ILE A 118 -11.06 -21.21 12.30
C ILE A 118 -10.70 -19.79 12.72
N LEU A 119 -9.93 -19.62 13.80
CA LEU A 119 -9.54 -18.30 14.28
C LEU A 119 -8.62 -17.58 13.30
N SER A 120 -7.70 -18.32 12.66
CA SER A 120 -6.84 -17.80 11.60
C SER A 120 -7.64 -17.26 10.41
N ILE A 121 -8.65 -18.02 9.95
CA ILE A 121 -9.56 -17.61 8.87
C ILE A 121 -10.38 -16.39 9.30
N LEU A 122 -10.91 -16.37 10.51
CA LEU A 122 -11.66 -15.22 11.04
C LEU A 122 -10.82 -13.95 11.05
N ILE A 123 -9.57 -14.04 11.52
CA ILE A 123 -8.64 -12.90 11.55
C ILE A 123 -8.31 -12.43 10.14
N PHE A 124 -8.06 -13.36 9.21
CA PHE A 124 -7.86 -13.03 7.80
C PHE A 124 -9.06 -12.29 7.22
N CYS A 125 -10.27 -12.83 7.39
CA CYS A 125 -11.51 -12.20 6.93
C CYS A 125 -11.71 -10.82 7.56
N LEU A 126 -11.47 -10.68 8.86
CA LEU A 126 -11.61 -9.41 9.58
C LEU A 126 -10.60 -8.36 9.09
N SER A 127 -9.37 -8.77 8.77
CA SER A 127 -8.36 -7.88 8.19
C SER A 127 -8.71 -7.39 6.78
N VAL A 128 -9.56 -8.11 6.03
CA VAL A 128 -10.04 -7.69 4.71
C VAL A 128 -11.21 -6.71 4.79
N VAL A 129 -11.96 -6.66 5.89
CA VAL A 129 -13.10 -5.75 6.07
C VAL A 129 -12.78 -4.27 5.81
N PRO A 130 -11.74 -3.65 6.41
CA PRO A 130 -11.44 -2.22 6.19
C PRO A 130 -11.17 -1.90 4.71
N ILE A 131 -10.59 -2.85 3.97
CA ILE A 131 -10.30 -2.73 2.54
C ILE A 131 -11.60 -2.58 1.74
N VAL A 132 -12.56 -3.47 1.99
CA VAL A 132 -13.87 -3.46 1.33
C VAL A 132 -14.64 -2.18 1.64
N VAL A 133 -14.54 -1.69 2.88
CA VAL A 133 -15.21 -0.45 3.30
C VAL A 133 -14.59 0.77 2.61
N ASN A 134 -13.26 0.85 2.54
CA ASN A 134 -12.56 1.94 1.86
C ASN A 134 -12.86 1.96 0.37
N TRP A 135 -12.78 0.80 -0.30
CA TRP A 135 -13.17 0.67 -1.71
C TRP A 135 -14.61 1.13 -1.95
N ARG A 136 -15.56 0.69 -1.12
CA ARG A 136 -16.97 1.10 -1.25
C ARG A 136 -17.17 2.59 -1.03
N ARG A 137 -16.39 3.23 -0.15
CA ARG A 137 -16.46 4.69 0.04
C ARG A 137 -15.98 5.43 -1.20
N ASP A 138 -14.86 5.02 -1.78
CA ASP A 138 -14.30 5.70 -2.96
C ASP A 138 -15.13 5.47 -4.22
N ALA A 139 -15.66 4.26 -4.41
CA ALA A 139 -16.62 3.99 -5.49
C ALA A 139 -17.86 4.91 -5.40
N ARG A 140 -18.36 5.16 -4.17
CA ARG A 140 -19.47 6.10 -3.95
C ARG A 140 -19.08 7.56 -4.17
N ARG A 141 -17.86 7.95 -3.80
CA ARG A 141 -17.36 9.32 -4.04
C ARG A 141 -17.26 9.65 -5.53
N GLN A 142 -16.86 8.68 -6.35
CA GLN A 142 -16.78 8.86 -7.81
C GLN A 142 -18.17 9.03 -8.43
N THR A 143 -19.18 8.27 -7.97
CA THR A 143 -20.56 8.39 -8.49
C THR A 143 -21.25 9.69 -8.06
N SER A 144 -20.95 10.24 -6.89
CA SER A 144 -21.56 11.50 -6.43
C SER A 144 -20.93 12.77 -7.00
N GLY A 145 -19.77 12.67 -7.66
CA GLY A 145 -19.12 13.81 -8.32
C GLY A 145 -19.48 13.96 -9.81
N THR A 146 -20.33 13.09 -10.34
CA THR A 146 -20.77 13.09 -11.76
C THR A 146 -22.19 13.64 -11.97
N ASP A 147 -22.89 14.00 -10.89
CA ASP A 147 -24.19 14.71 -10.88
C ASP A 147 -23.99 16.19 -10.52
#